data_AF-A0A660Z737-F1
#
_entry.id   AF-A0A660Z737-F1
#
_cell.length_a   1.000
_cell.length_b   1.000
_cell.length_c   1.000
_cell.angle_alpha   90.00
_cell.angle_beta   90.00
_cell.angle_gamma   90.00
#
_symmetry.space_group_name_H-M   'P 1'
#
loop_
_entity.id
_entity.type
_entity.pdbx_description
1 polymer ?
#
loop_
_entity_poly.entity_id
_entity_poly.type
_entity_poly.pdbx_seq_one_letter_code
_entity_poly.pdbx_strand_id
1 'polypeptide(L)' 'REVCLARELTKLHEEVLFGKLSEVREKLKTVKGEFVITIKGRN' A
#
# COMPACT_ATOMS: atom_id res chain seq x y z
N ARG A 1 -2.40 9.23 -9.08
CA ARG A 1 -1.46 9.56 -7.96
C ARG A 1 -0.65 8.31 -7.67
N GLU A 2 0.66 8.43 -7.52
CA GLU A 2 1.53 7.32 -7.14
C GLU A 2 1.55 7.15 -5.63
N VAL A 3 1.50 5.91 -5.16
CA VAL A 3 1.46 5.56 -3.74
C VAL A 3 2.31 4.33 -3.47
N CYS A 4 2.82 4.23 -2.24
CA CYS A 4 3.29 2.98 -1.65
C CYS A 4 2.35 2.63 -0.50
N LEU A 5 1.86 1.39 -0.50
CA LEU A 5 1.08 0.82 0.58
C LEU A 5 1.87 -0.34 1.16
N ALA A 6 2.27 -0.21 2.43
CA ALA A 6 2.86 -1.27 3.21
C ALA A 6 1.85 -1.77 4.24
N ARG A 7 1.71 -3.08 4.38
CA ARG A 7 0.81 -3.75 5.32
C ARG A 7 1.61 -4.62 6.27
N GLU A 8 1.29 -4.58 7.57
CA GLU A 8 1.86 -5.48 8.59
C GLU A 8 3.41 -5.49 8.59
N LEU A 9 4.04 -4.31 8.57
CA LEU A 9 5.50 -4.17 8.61
C LEU A 9 6.11 -4.94 9.78
N THR A 10 7.23 -5.63 9.52
CA THR A 10 7.98 -6.50 10.43
C THR A 10 7.29 -7.80 10.86
N LYS A 11 6.08 -8.09 10.33
CA LYS A 11 5.30 -9.29 10.68
C LYS A 11 5.33 -10.31 9.55
N LEU A 12 4.93 -11.56 9.84
CA LEU A 12 4.97 -12.68 8.89
C LEU A 12 4.19 -12.43 7.59
N HIS A 13 3.12 -11.63 7.64
CA HIS A 13 2.25 -11.31 6.50
C HIS A 13 2.53 -9.93 5.87
N GLU A 14 3.76 -9.44 6.01
CA GLU A 14 4.21 -8.18 5.42
C GLU A 14 3.96 -8.16 3.90
N GLU A 15 3.40 -7.06 3.41
CA GLU A 15 3.13 -6.84 1.99
C GLU A 15 3.41 -5.39 1.62
N VAL A 16 4.11 -5.17 0.50
CA VAL A 16 4.39 -3.83 -0.02
C VAL A 16 3.91 -3.74 -1.47
N LEU A 17 3.01 -2.80 -1.75
CA LEU A 17 2.46 -2.51 -3.06
C LEU A 17 2.83 -1.09 -3.48
N PHE A 18 3.46 -0.96 -4.64
CA PHE A 18 3.80 0.32 -5.25
C PHE A 18 3.09 0.48 -6.60
N GLY A 19 2.65 1.69 -6.91
CA GLY A 19 2.13 2.04 -8.23
C GLY A 19 1.12 3.18 -8.20
N LYS A 20 0.28 3.25 -9.24
CA LYS A 20 -0.84 4.19 -9.22
C LYS A 20 -1.86 3.74 -8.18
N LEU A 21 -2.50 4.70 -7.52
CA LEU A 21 -3.55 4.44 -6.54
C LEU A 21 -4.64 3.49 -7.04
N SER A 22 -5.03 3.60 -8.32
CA SER A 22 -6.01 2.69 -8.94
C SER A 22 -5.52 1.24 -8.99
N GLU A 23 -4.27 1.03 -9.42
CA GLU A 23 -3.66 -0.29 -9.56
C GLU A 23 -3.43 -0.94 -8.19
N VAL A 24 -2.95 -0.17 -7.21
CA VAL A 24 -2.74 -0.64 -5.84
C VAL A 24 -4.06 -1.05 -5.20
N ARG A 25 -5.14 -0.29 -5.44
CA ARG A 25 -6.48 -0.62 -4.93
C ARG A 25 -7.01 -1.94 -5.50
N GLU A 26 -6.75 -2.24 -6.77
CA GLU A 26 -7.16 -3.49 -7.40
C GLU A 26 -6.36 -4.70 -6.90
N LYS A 27 -5.08 -4.50 -6.55
CA LYS A 27 -4.20 -5.55 -6.01
C LYS A 27 -4.50 -5.93 -4.55
N LEU A 28 -5.17 -5.05 -3.81
CA LEU A 28 -5.58 -5.30 -2.43
C LEU A 28 -6.67 -6.38 -2.35
N LYS A 29 -6.27 -7.59 -1.94
CA LYS A 29 -7.20 -8.71 -1.74
C LYS A 29 -8.07 -8.56 -0.50
N THR A 30 -7.53 -7.94 0.56
CA THR A 30 -8.22 -7.72 1.84
C THR A 30 -7.77 -6.41 2.49
N VAL A 31 -8.65 -5.82 3.31
CA VAL A 31 -8.36 -4.62 4.11
C VAL A 31 -8.35 -5.01 5.58
N LYS A 32 -7.30 -5.71 6.00
CA LYS A 32 -7.10 -6.17 7.39
C LYS A 32 -5.69 -5.84 7.84
N GLY A 33 -5.54 -5.55 9.13
CA GLY A 33 -4.24 -5.22 9.73
C GLY A 33 -3.89 -3.74 9.67
N GLU A 34 -2.65 -3.45 10.03
CA GLU A 34 -2.05 -2.13 10.05
C GLU A 34 -1.45 -1.79 8.69
N PHE A 35 -1.62 -0.52 8.28
CA PHE A 35 -1.15 -0.02 7.00
C PHE A 35 -0.33 1.25 7.20
N VAL A 36 0.76 1.36 6.44
CA VAL A 36 1.48 2.60 6.19
C VAL A 36 1.28 2.97 4.73
N ILE A 37 0.79 4.18 4.48
CA ILE A 37 0.55 4.68 3.13
C ILE A 37 1.40 5.92 2.91
N THR A 38 2.30 5.87 1.94
CA THR A 38 3.03 7.06 1.47
C THR A 38 2.47 7.48 0.13
N ILE A 39 2.28 8.79 -0.03
CA ILE A 39 1.66 9.37 -1.22
C ILE A 39 2.68 10.32 -1.84
N LYS A 40 2.92 10.18 -3.14
CA LYS A 40 3.75 11.14 -3.88
C LYS A 40 3.17 12.53 -3.74
N GLY A 41 4.00 13.47 -3.28
CA GLY A 41 3.65 14.89 -3.16
C GLY A 41 3.22 15.49 -4.49
N ARG A 42 2.48 16.60 -4.42
CA ARG A 42 2.13 17.39 -5.60
C ARG A 42 3.30 18.33 -5.87
N ASN A 43 3.90 18.22 -7.06
CA ASN A 43 4.74 19.28 -7.61
C ASN A 43 3.86 20.42 -8.10
#